data_AF-A0A949TNI1-F1
#
_entry.id   AF-A0A949TNI1-F1
#
_cell.length_a   1.000
_cell.length_b   1.000
_cell.length_c   1.000
_cell.angle_alpha   90.00
_cell.angle_beta   90.00
_cell.angle_gamma   90.00
#
_symmetry.space_group_name_H-M   'P 1'
#
loop_
_entity.id
_entity.type
_entity.pdbx_description
1 polymer ?
#
loop_
_entity_poly.entity_id
_entity_poly.type
_entity_poly.pdbx_seq_one_letter_code
_entity_poly.pdbx_strand_id
1 'polypeptide(L)'
;MSWILHHSQSEHYASLAEEAVREHDNARAIELYRLAGEAEILALEALEPTKTRTIGITAVSAASLLYKAQEFRKAEQLAYQWLITDLLPIFAVRQLQELLQAIWSERELVQKRA
;
A
#
# COMPACT_ATOMS: atom_id res chain seq x y z
N MET A 1 14.08 -9.31 10.95
CA MET A 1 13.06 -8.71 11.84
C MET A 1 11.74 -9.43 11.61
N SER A 2 10.80 -9.40 12.56
CA SER A 2 9.54 -10.15 12.44
C SER A 2 8.45 -9.32 11.71
N TRP A 3 7.60 -9.99 10.94
CA TRP A 3 6.43 -9.39 10.27
C TRP A 3 5.61 -8.50 11.21
N ILE A 4 5.34 -8.97 12.44
CA ILE A 4 4.50 -8.25 13.41
C ILE A 4 5.07 -6.89 13.80
N LEU A 5 6.40 -6.75 13.91
CA LEU A 5 7.03 -5.49 14.27
C LEU A 5 6.79 -4.44 13.18
N HIS A 6 7.03 -4.82 11.93
CA HIS A 6 6.86 -3.94 10.78
C HIS A 6 5.38 -3.63 10.52
N HIS A 7 4.50 -4.62 10.66
CA HIS A 7 3.06 -4.42 10.50
C HIS A 7 2.48 -3.49 11.56
N SER A 8 2.82 -3.67 12.85
CA SER A 8 2.36 -2.74 13.90
C SER A 8 2.93 -1.33 13.74
N GLN A 9 4.14 -1.19 13.21
CA GLN A 9 4.70 0.13 12.87
C GLN A 9 3.93 0.79 11.72
N SER A 10 3.57 0.02 10.70
CA SER A 10 2.71 0.47 9.60
C SER A 10 1.34 0.95 10.12
N GLU A 11 0.67 0.16 10.97
CA GLU A 11 -0.62 0.52 11.58
C GLU A 11 -0.52 1.79 12.41
N HIS A 12 0.59 1.99 13.14
CA HIS A 12 0.81 3.22 13.90
C HIS A 12 0.90 4.45 12.98
N TYR A 13 1.71 4.38 11.92
CA TYR A 13 1.82 5.48 10.96
C TYR A 13 0.51 5.74 10.22
N ALA A 14 -0.20 4.69 9.82
CA ALA A 14 -1.51 4.81 9.16
C ALA A 14 -2.52 5.50 10.08
N SER A 15 -2.54 5.16 11.38
CA SER A 15 -3.41 5.82 12.36
C SER A 15 -3.12 7.31 12.49
N LEU A 16 -1.83 7.68 12.56
CA LEU A 16 -1.41 9.08 12.57
C LEU A 16 -1.75 9.80 11.26
N ALA A 17 -1.66 9.12 10.12
CA ALA A 17 -2.02 9.68 8.82
C ALA A 17 -3.52 10.03 8.78
N GLU A 18 -4.39 9.13 9.26
CA GLU A 18 -5.84 9.37 9.34
C GLU A 18 -6.19 10.48 10.35
N GLU A 19 -5.37 10.71 11.38
CA GLU A 19 -5.46 11.89 12.24
C GLU A 19 -5.08 13.17 11.50
N ALA A 20 -3.96 13.19 10.80
CA ALA A 20 -3.53 14.34 9.99
C ALA A 20 -4.54 14.71 8.88
N VAL A 21 -5.19 13.71 8.26
CA VAL A 21 -6.30 13.94 7.31
C VAL A 21 -7.47 14.66 7.98
N ARG A 22 -7.85 14.25 9.20
CA ARG A 22 -8.92 14.90 9.97
C ARG A 22 -8.56 16.33 10.38
N GLU A 23 -7.29 16.61 10.57
CA GLU A 23 -6.74 17.95 10.85
C GLU A 23 -6.54 18.80 9.58
N HIS A 24 -6.84 18.25 8.39
CA HIS A 24 -6.57 18.87 7.09
C HIS A 24 -5.08 19.13 6.80
N ASP A 25 -4.17 18.49 7.54
CA ASP A 25 -2.74 18.51 7.27
C ASP A 25 -2.37 17.45 6.23
N ASN A 26 -2.68 17.76 4.97
CA ASN A 26 -2.48 16.85 3.85
C ASN A 26 -0.99 16.49 3.64
N ALA A 27 -0.07 17.42 3.86
CA ALA A 27 1.36 17.18 3.66
C ALA A 27 1.87 16.14 4.66
N ARG A 28 1.48 16.28 5.94
CA ARG A 28 1.82 15.32 6.97
C ARG A 28 1.14 13.97 6.75
N ALA A 29 -0.13 13.96 6.33
CA ALA A 29 -0.83 12.72 6.02
C ALA A 29 -0.13 11.92 4.91
N ILE A 30 0.27 12.59 3.82
CA ILE A 30 1.00 11.97 2.71
C ILE A 30 2.30 11.32 3.19
N GLU A 31 3.10 12.04 3.98
CA GLU A 31 4.36 11.51 4.49
C GLU A 31 4.14 10.33 5.45
N LEU A 32 3.13 10.40 6.32
CA LEU A 32 2.79 9.30 7.23
C LEU A 32 2.31 8.06 6.48
N TYR A 33 1.50 8.22 5.42
CA TYR A 33 1.13 7.10 4.56
C TYR A 33 2.34 6.51 3.84
N ARG A 34 3.31 7.32 3.42
CA ARG A 34 4.56 6.86 2.80
C ARG A 34 5.34 5.96 3.76
N LEU A 35 5.53 6.42 5.00
CA LEU A 35 6.19 5.67 6.06
C LEU A 35 5.44 4.38 6.40
N ALA A 36 4.11 4.43 6.45
CA ALA A 36 3.28 3.25 6.67
C ALA A 36 3.48 2.20 5.55
N GLY A 37 3.39 2.63 4.29
CA GLY A 37 3.60 1.75 3.14
C GLY A 37 4.99 1.12 3.10
N GLU A 38 6.02 1.87 3.49
CA GLU A 38 7.39 1.35 3.60
C GLU A 38 7.54 0.30 4.70
N ALA A 39 6.94 0.55 5.87
CA ALA A 39 6.90 -0.46 6.93
C ALA A 39 6.14 -1.72 6.48
N GLU A 40 5.04 -1.57 5.74
CA GLU A 40 4.27 -2.71 5.24
C GLU A 40 5.04 -3.53 4.18
N ILE A 41 5.87 -2.88 3.35
CA ILE A 41 6.80 -3.58 2.44
C ILE A 41 7.81 -4.42 3.23
N LEU A 42 8.41 -3.85 4.28
CA LEU A 42 9.33 -4.61 5.14
C LEU A 42 8.61 -5.77 5.85
N ALA A 43 7.33 -5.60 6.18
CA ALA A 43 6.51 -6.67 6.71
C ALA A 43 6.34 -7.80 5.67
N LEU A 44 6.06 -7.47 4.41
CA LEU A 44 5.98 -8.45 3.31
C LEU A 44 7.26 -9.26 3.14
N GLU A 45 8.41 -8.59 3.16
CA GLU A 45 9.72 -9.23 3.01
C GLU A 45 10.03 -10.21 4.15
N ALA A 46 9.41 -10.02 5.32
CA ALA A 46 9.56 -10.88 6.49
C ALA A 46 8.58 -12.07 6.53
N LEU A 47 7.67 -12.21 5.55
CA LEU A 47 6.69 -13.29 5.50
C LEU A 47 7.23 -14.55 4.81
N GLU A 48 6.90 -15.71 5.39
CA GLU A 48 7.11 -17.00 4.74
C GLU A 48 6.11 -17.21 3.60
N PRO A 49 6.52 -17.75 2.44
CA PRO A 49 5.65 -17.96 1.27
C PRO A 49 4.39 -18.81 1.54
N THR A 50 4.40 -19.64 2.58
CA THR A 50 3.27 -20.49 2.98
C THR A 50 2.11 -19.69 3.56
N LYS A 51 2.33 -18.45 4.01
CA LYS A 51 1.31 -17.58 4.62
C LYS A 51 0.58 -16.75 3.56
N THR A 52 0.10 -17.41 2.51
CA THR A 52 -0.53 -16.78 1.32
C THR A 52 -1.62 -15.76 1.66
N ARG A 53 -2.48 -16.05 2.65
CA ARG A 53 -3.51 -15.12 3.10
C ARG A 53 -2.91 -13.84 3.72
N THR A 54 -1.91 -13.97 4.58
CA THR A 54 -1.25 -12.83 5.22
C THR A 54 -0.48 -12.01 4.17
N ILE A 55 0.21 -12.68 3.25
CA ILE A 55 0.85 -12.03 2.10
C ILE A 55 -0.17 -11.20 1.31
N GLY A 56 -1.33 -11.78 0.99
CA GLY A 56 -2.39 -11.06 0.27
C GLY A 56 -2.88 -9.80 1.01
N ILE A 57 -3.12 -9.90 2.31
CA ILE A 57 -3.55 -8.75 3.13
C ILE A 57 -2.47 -7.68 3.17
N THR A 58 -1.23 -8.07 3.49
CA THR A 58 -0.10 -7.16 3.64
C THR A 58 0.27 -6.50 2.30
N ALA A 59 0.14 -7.22 1.17
CA ALA A 59 0.42 -6.68 -0.17
C ALA A 59 -0.60 -5.62 -0.60
N VAL A 60 -1.89 -5.89 -0.38
CA VAL A 60 -2.95 -4.91 -0.63
C VAL A 60 -2.78 -3.70 0.28
N SER A 61 -2.47 -3.91 1.56
CA SER A 61 -2.24 -2.84 2.53
C SER A 61 -1.11 -1.93 2.08
N ALA A 62 0.06 -2.51 1.75
CA ALA A 62 1.24 -1.76 1.33
C ALA A 62 0.97 -0.92 0.08
N ALA A 63 0.33 -1.52 -0.94
CA ALA A 63 0.00 -0.81 -2.17
C ALA A 63 -1.03 0.32 -1.93
N SER A 64 -2.01 0.08 -1.08
CA SER A 64 -3.05 1.07 -0.73
C SER A 64 -2.49 2.25 0.07
N LEU A 65 -1.54 2.00 0.98
CA LEU A 65 -0.84 3.04 1.73
C LEU A 65 0.02 3.90 0.80
N LEU A 66 0.77 3.29 -0.12
CA LEU A 66 1.52 4.03 -1.13
C LEU A 66 0.62 4.85 -2.06
N TYR A 67 -0.55 4.34 -2.43
CA TYR A 67 -1.54 5.10 -3.18
C TYR A 67 -2.03 6.33 -2.40
N LYS A 68 -2.36 6.17 -1.11
CA LYS A 68 -2.74 7.28 -0.22
C LYS A 68 -1.60 8.29 -0.03
N ALA A 69 -0.35 7.84 -0.10
CA ALA A 69 0.85 8.68 -0.11
C ALA A 69 1.11 9.38 -1.46
N GLN A 70 0.24 9.22 -2.46
CA GLN A 70 0.44 9.71 -3.83
C GLN A 70 1.69 9.15 -4.53
N GLU A 71 2.27 8.07 -3.99
CA GLU A 71 3.40 7.33 -4.56
C GLU A 71 2.91 6.37 -5.65
N PHE A 72 2.16 6.89 -6.63
CA PHE A 72 1.40 6.10 -7.60
C PHE A 72 2.26 5.10 -8.37
N ARG A 73 3.49 5.48 -8.76
CA ARG A 73 4.42 4.57 -9.45
C ARG A 73 4.87 3.43 -8.54
N LYS A 74 5.17 3.72 -7.27
CA LYS A 74 5.62 2.71 -6.30
C LYS A 74 4.48 1.75 -5.96
N ALA A 75 3.27 2.27 -5.79
CA ALA A 75 2.06 1.47 -5.59
C ALA A 75 1.78 0.53 -6.77
N GLU A 76 1.86 1.05 -8.00
CA GLU A 76 1.68 0.28 -9.25
C GLU A 76 2.73 -0.83 -9.38
N GLN A 77 4.01 -0.49 -9.17
CA GLN A 77 5.10 -1.45 -9.24
C GLN A 77 4.92 -2.59 -8.22
N LEU A 78 4.57 -2.25 -6.98
CA LEU A 78 4.34 -3.25 -5.93
C LEU A 78 3.15 -4.16 -6.26
N ALA A 79 2.04 -3.58 -6.74
CA ALA A 79 0.86 -4.34 -7.14
C ALA A 79 1.21 -5.35 -8.26
N TYR A 80 1.92 -4.91 -9.29
CA TYR A 80 2.36 -5.80 -10.38
C TYR A 80 3.33 -6.89 -9.91
N GLN A 81 4.30 -6.54 -9.07
CA GLN A 81 5.26 -7.49 -8.53
C GLN A 81 4.55 -8.69 -7.85
N TRP A 82 3.48 -8.43 -7.09
CA TRP A 82 2.73 -9.48 -6.42
C TRP A 82 1.69 -10.17 -7.30
N LEU A 83 1.07 -9.46 -8.24
CA LEU A 83 0.11 -10.04 -9.19
C LEU A 83 0.73 -11.07 -10.15
N ILE A 84 2.04 -10.97 -10.42
CA ILE A 84 2.77 -11.95 -11.23
C ILE A 84 3.01 -13.26 -10.45
N THR A 85 2.86 -13.24 -9.12
CA THR A 85 3.04 -14.44 -8.30
C THR A 85 1.78 -15.28 -8.21
N ASP A 86 1.92 -16.60 -8.17
CA ASP A 86 0.82 -17.53 -7.87
C ASP A 86 0.52 -17.65 -6.36
N LEU A 87 1.11 -16.78 -5.54
CA LEU A 87 0.97 -16.82 -4.07
C LEU A 87 -0.28 -16.10 -3.57
N LEU A 88 -0.86 -15.22 -4.39
CA LEU A 88 -1.94 -14.36 -3.94
C LEU A 88 -3.30 -15.08 -3.93
N PRO A 89 -4.07 -14.98 -2.84
CA PRO A 89 -5.46 -15.39 -2.83
C PRO A 89 -6.29 -14.50 -3.76
N ILE A 90 -7.39 -15.04 -4.30
CA ILE A 90 -8.27 -14.36 -5.28
C ILE A 90 -8.71 -12.97 -4.80
N PHE A 91 -9.02 -12.79 -3.52
CA PHE A 91 -9.44 -11.47 -3.01
C PHE A 91 -8.34 -10.42 -3.16
N ALA A 92 -7.08 -10.79 -2.91
CA ALA A 92 -5.96 -9.86 -2.97
C ALA A 92 -5.66 -9.48 -4.42
N VAL A 93 -5.75 -10.45 -5.35
CA VAL A 93 -5.66 -10.20 -6.79
C VAL A 93 -6.70 -9.16 -7.22
N ARG A 94 -7.97 -9.34 -6.84
CA ARG A 94 -9.05 -8.40 -7.19
C ARG A 94 -8.80 -7.00 -6.63
N GLN A 95 -8.43 -6.90 -5.36
CA GLN A 95 -8.17 -5.62 -4.70
C GLN A 95 -6.97 -4.89 -5.31
N LEU A 96 -5.89 -5.59 -5.66
CA LEU A 96 -4.75 -4.98 -6.35
C LEU A 96 -5.11 -4.52 -7.77
N GLN A 97 -5.94 -5.28 -8.50
CA GLN A 97 -6.43 -4.87 -9.82
C GLN A 97 -7.33 -3.63 -9.75
N GLU A 98 -8.23 -3.57 -8.78
CA GLU A 98 -9.06 -2.38 -8.51
C GLU A 98 -8.20 -1.16 -8.17
N LEU A 99 -7.15 -1.35 -7.36
CA LEU A 99 -6.20 -0.29 -7.04
C LEU A 99 -5.44 0.22 -8.26
N LEU A 100 -5.00 -0.66 -9.16
CA LEU A 100 -4.36 -0.28 -10.42
C LEU A 100 -5.29 0.58 -11.30
N GLN A 101 -6.58 0.23 -11.38
CA GLN A 101 -7.57 1.03 -12.10
C GLN A 101 -7.73 2.43 -11.51
N ALA A 102 -7.72 2.54 -10.18
CA ALA A 102 -7.76 3.84 -9.50
C ALA A 102 -6.49 4.67 -9.79
N ILE A 103 -5.31 4.06 -9.72
CA ILE A 103 -4.02 4.71 -10.05
C ILE A 103 -4.03 5.29 -11.47
N TRP A 104 -4.49 4.53 -12.46
CA TRP A 104 -4.54 5.02 -13.84
C TRP A 104 -5.52 6.17 -14.02
N SER A 105 -6.68 6.09 -13.38
CA SER A 105 -7.67 7.17 -13.41
C SER A 105 -7.09 8.48 -12.84
N GLU A 106 -6.39 8.41 -11.71
CA GLU A 106 -5.71 9.59 -11.13
C GLU A 106 -4.62 10.15 -12.05
N ARG A 107 -3.80 9.28 -12.67
CA ARG A 107 -2.75 9.72 -13.60
C ARG A 107 -3.31 10.43 -14.83
N GLU A 108 -4.41 9.92 -15.40
CA GLU A 108 -5.09 10.59 -16.51
C GLU A 108 -5.63 11.96 -16.11
N LEU A 109 -6.17 12.10 -14.90
CA LEU A 109 -6.66 13.39 -14.39
C LEU A 109 -5.52 14.39 -14.20
N VAL A 110 -4.38 13.97 -13.66
CA VAL A 110 -3.19 14.82 -13.51
C VAL A 110 -2.66 15.26 -14.87
N GLN A 111 -2.58 14.36 -15.85
CA GLN A 111 -2.13 14.69 -17.21
C GLN A 111 -3.04 15.70 -17.92
N LYS A 112 -4.36 15.68 -17.66
CA LYS A 112 -5.31 16.64 -18.23
C LYS A 112 -5.26 18.03 -17.58
N ARG A 113 -4.66 18.14 -16.39
CA ARG A 113 -4.58 19.40 -15.61
C ARG A 113 -3.24 20.13 -15.78
N ALA A 114 -2.23 19.46 -16.31
CA ALA A 114 -0.92 20.02 -16.63
C ALA A 114 -0.92 20.68 -18.03
#